data_AF-A0A2Y8ZPZ4-F1
#
_entry.id   AF-A0A2Y8ZPZ4-F1
#
_cell.length_a   1.000
_cell.length_b   1.000
_cell.length_c   1.000
_cell.angle_alpha   90.00
_cell.angle_beta   90.00
_cell.angle_gamma   90.00
#
_symmetry.space_group_name_H-M   'P 1'
#
loop_
_entity.id
_entity.type
_entity.pdbx_description
1 polymer ?
#
loop_
_entity_poly.entity_id
_entity_poly.type
_entity_poly.pdbx_seq_one_letter_code
_entity_poly.pdbx_strand_id
1 'polypeptide(L)'
;MARIKTVVLRYLPAEVLALAGMVLGWWLGTRWTQSPWLIAGIVTIAENVGFYGYLAVAVWREQTPQNPSLRRRFQRTALLLGAEFGPAEVVDCLLIRPAFMTAAIVWLDSTGWGVAVGSYAADAVFWTLAGASYLLTVKFGWRHRRMELVRAAHPAQAPSDLSPDTFLARPAVARTLAVQGTPVLFLEPDVVARRYEDLRRALPYAEIHYALKANPHGAVIDTLLGCGASFEVASVRELDALLDRHVDVSRVIYTHPVKSPADIRYAVGCGVRTFVVDAPGEIDKLAGYDVSVLVRLAVDSSAAQIDLSAKFGACPDLTRDLVLAAHGAGLTVAGLSFHVGSQQCDIGAYTAAVTSALALMDELADLVPMDTLDIGGGFPVAYDRPVPSIEAIAAAITALLEPRLPRLRIIAEPGRFLAADAMTLVCSVVGTAEREGRPWYYLDDGVHGSYSNVLQERIRPPMRPPVWGSLAPSVLAGPTCDSIDVVADGILLPPLEAGDRVVSPTMGAYTAVTANGFNGIAPTAIVALPAVRRLNAVRPPAPTVGNRRPLSALPQRAAEPST
;
A
#
# COMPACT_ATOMS: atom_id res chain seq x y z
N MET A 1 19.84 2.24 -0.35
CA MET A 1 20.54 3.40 -0.95
C MET A 1 19.68 4.67 -1.10
N ALA A 2 18.40 4.58 -1.51
CA ALA A 2 17.55 5.78 -1.73
C ALA A 2 17.26 6.63 -0.47
N ARG A 3 17.04 6.01 0.70
CA ARG A 3 16.83 6.73 1.97
C ARG A 3 18.04 7.56 2.43
N ILE A 4 19.25 7.09 2.13
CA ILE A 4 20.50 7.83 2.41
C ILE A 4 20.60 9.04 1.47
N LYS A 5 20.26 8.88 0.18
CA LYS A 5 20.22 10.01 -0.78
C LYS A 5 19.30 11.13 -0.32
N THR A 6 18.10 10.83 0.20
CA THR A 6 17.15 11.87 0.65
C THR A 6 17.65 12.62 1.90
N VAL A 7 18.25 11.92 2.85
CA VAL A 7 18.85 12.53 4.05
C VAL A 7 20.05 13.39 3.64
N VAL A 8 20.96 12.85 2.83
CA VAL A 8 22.14 13.56 2.33
C VAL A 8 21.73 14.81 1.55
N LEU A 9 20.77 14.72 0.62
CA LEU A 9 20.31 15.89 -0.16
C LEU A 9 19.65 16.97 0.70
N ARG A 10 19.06 16.61 1.83
CA ARG A 10 18.40 17.56 2.75
C ARG A 10 19.40 18.33 3.62
N TYR A 11 20.41 17.65 4.16
CA TYR A 11 21.32 18.26 5.15
C TYR A 11 22.65 18.72 4.54
N LEU A 12 23.07 18.21 3.38
CA LEU A 12 24.33 18.60 2.75
C LEU A 12 24.47 20.12 2.53
N PRO A 13 23.44 20.87 2.09
CA PRO A 13 23.56 22.31 1.97
C PRO A 13 23.72 23.03 3.32
N ALA A 14 23.16 22.48 4.40
CA ALA A 14 23.33 23.01 5.75
C ALA A 14 24.77 22.77 6.25
N GLU A 15 25.32 21.59 5.99
CA GLU A 15 26.71 21.23 6.33
C GLU A 15 27.74 22.10 5.59
N VAL A 16 27.49 22.41 4.31
CA VAL A 16 28.35 23.33 3.54
C VAL A 16 28.35 24.73 4.15
N LEU A 17 27.21 25.19 4.65
CA LEU A 17 27.11 26.49 5.32
C LEU A 17 27.68 26.48 6.73
N ALA A 18 27.60 25.35 7.44
CA ALA A 18 28.30 25.13 8.70
C ALA A 18 29.82 25.24 8.51
N LEU A 19 30.36 24.58 7.46
CA LEU A 19 31.78 24.66 7.11
C LEU A 19 32.24 26.09 6.77
N ALA A 20 31.41 26.85 6.06
CA ALA A 20 31.69 28.26 5.81
C ALA A 20 31.69 29.08 7.13
N GLY A 21 30.75 28.78 8.03
CA GLY A 21 30.69 29.32 9.38
C GLY A 21 31.93 29.00 10.20
N MET A 22 32.41 27.76 10.16
CA MET A 22 33.64 27.32 10.83
C MET A 22 34.84 28.17 10.43
N VAL A 23 35.06 28.33 9.12
CA VAL A 23 36.19 29.09 8.57
C VAL A 23 36.11 30.56 8.99
N LEU A 24 34.92 31.16 8.93
CA LEU A 24 34.70 32.54 9.34
C LEU A 24 34.90 32.72 10.85
N GLY A 25 34.37 31.81 11.67
CA GLY A 25 34.50 31.82 13.12
C GLY A 25 35.96 31.67 13.57
N TRP A 26 36.72 30.80 12.91
CA TRP A 26 38.16 30.64 13.16
C TRP A 26 38.93 31.91 12.82
N TRP A 27 38.67 32.49 11.65
CA TRP A 27 39.31 33.72 11.20
C TRP A 27 39.02 34.91 12.13
N LEU A 28 37.78 35.05 12.60
CA LEU A 28 37.39 36.06 13.58
C LEU A 28 38.01 35.80 14.96
N GLY A 29 37.92 34.55 15.43
CA GLY A 29 38.38 34.15 16.76
C GLY A 29 39.87 34.38 16.94
N THR A 30 40.69 33.96 15.97
CA THR A 30 42.16 34.11 16.01
C THR A 30 42.65 35.56 15.95
N ARG A 31 41.81 36.48 15.46
CA ARG A 31 42.10 37.93 15.48
C ARG A 31 41.77 38.59 16.80
N TRP A 32 40.87 38.00 17.57
CA TRP A 32 40.36 38.58 18.81
C TRP A 32 40.99 37.97 20.06
N THR A 33 41.40 36.71 20.00
CA THR A 33 41.94 35.99 21.15
C THR A 33 42.92 34.90 20.72
N GLN A 34 43.84 34.56 21.62
CA GLN A 34 44.77 33.44 21.48
C GLN A 34 44.36 32.24 22.35
N SER A 35 43.24 32.35 23.09
CA SER A 35 42.74 31.25 23.92
C SER A 35 42.06 30.19 23.04
N PRO A 36 42.55 28.94 23.01
CA PRO A 36 41.96 27.87 22.21
C PRO A 36 40.48 27.62 22.53
N TRP A 37 40.11 27.74 23.80
CA TRP A 37 38.72 27.59 24.26
C TRP A 37 37.80 28.70 23.73
N LEU A 38 38.25 29.95 23.76
CA LEU A 38 37.46 31.07 23.24
C LEU A 38 37.35 31.01 21.71
N ILE A 39 38.41 30.58 21.02
CA ILE A 39 38.37 30.34 19.57
C ILE A 39 37.34 29.25 19.26
N ALA A 40 37.38 28.12 19.97
CA ALA A 40 36.43 27.02 19.79
C ALA A 40 34.97 27.45 20.05
N GLY A 41 34.73 28.28 21.06
CA GLY A 41 33.39 28.84 21.33
C GLY A 41 32.88 29.75 20.20
N ILE A 42 33.73 30.62 19.66
CA ILE A 42 33.38 31.50 18.53
C ILE A 42 33.08 30.68 17.28
N VAL A 43 33.91 29.67 17.00
CA VAL A 43 33.72 28.75 15.87
C VAL A 43 32.40 27.99 16.01
N THR A 44 32.11 27.43 17.18
CA THR A 44 30.86 26.70 17.46
C THR A 44 29.62 27.56 17.17
N ILE A 45 29.63 28.82 17.61
CA ILE A 45 28.53 29.76 17.34
C ILE A 45 28.39 30.02 15.83
N ALA A 46 29.50 30.23 15.13
CA ALA A 46 29.50 30.53 13.70
C ALA A 46 29.03 29.34 12.85
N GLU A 47 29.46 28.11 13.18
CA GLU A 47 28.98 26.86 12.55
C GLU A 47 27.47 26.72 12.71
N ASN A 48 26.96 26.90 13.93
CA ASN A 48 25.53 26.75 14.23
C ASN A 48 24.67 27.80 13.54
N VAL A 49 25.15 29.04 13.43
CA VAL A 49 24.46 30.08 12.65
C VAL A 49 24.36 29.67 11.17
N GLY A 50 25.43 29.09 10.60
CA GLY A 50 25.43 28.58 9.23
C GLY A 50 24.45 27.42 9.03
N PHE A 51 24.56 26.39 9.88
CA PHE A 51 23.76 25.18 9.81
C PHE A 51 22.27 25.44 10.05
N TYR A 52 21.93 26.04 11.20
CA TYR A 52 20.54 26.29 11.59
C TYR A 52 19.92 27.46 10.84
N GLY A 53 20.72 28.44 10.39
CA GLY A 53 20.25 29.50 9.52
C GLY A 53 19.67 28.95 8.22
N TYR A 54 20.36 27.99 7.59
CA TYR A 54 19.85 27.30 6.42
C TYR A 54 18.60 26.48 6.72
N LEU A 55 18.66 25.63 7.75
CA LEU A 55 17.55 24.75 8.09
C LEU A 55 16.30 25.53 8.47
N ALA A 56 16.42 26.66 9.17
CA ALA A 56 15.30 27.54 9.47
C ALA A 56 14.63 28.07 8.20
N VAL A 57 15.40 28.48 7.19
CA VAL A 57 14.87 28.95 5.91
C VAL A 57 14.26 27.80 5.09
N ALA A 58 14.91 26.64 5.05
CA ALA A 58 14.42 25.46 4.34
C ALA A 58 13.09 24.96 4.94
N VAL A 59 13.05 24.76 6.26
CA VAL A 59 11.84 24.37 7.00
C VAL A 59 10.76 25.45 6.92
N TRP A 60 11.13 26.73 6.86
CA TRP A 60 10.19 27.80 6.62
C TRP A 60 9.56 27.72 5.22
N ARG A 61 10.35 27.47 4.17
CA ARG A 61 9.88 27.36 2.78
C ARG A 61 9.03 26.12 2.53
N GLU A 62 9.32 25.00 3.21
CA GLU A 62 8.53 23.78 3.17
C GLU A 62 7.10 23.97 3.73
N GLN A 63 6.85 25.01 4.53
CA GLN A 63 5.52 25.34 5.02
C GLN A 63 4.70 26.06 3.93
N THR A 64 3.72 25.37 3.33
CA THR A 64 2.77 25.88 2.34
C THR A 64 1.93 27.07 2.90
N PRO A 65 1.42 27.99 2.06
CA PRO A 65 0.85 29.28 2.47
C PRO A 65 -0.58 29.18 3.04
N GLN A 66 -0.89 28.14 3.81
CA GLN A 66 -2.23 27.91 4.38
C GLN A 66 -2.39 28.43 5.82
N ASN A 67 -1.44 29.19 6.35
CA ASN A 67 -1.53 29.79 7.68
C ASN A 67 -1.50 31.32 7.60
N PRO A 68 -2.51 32.05 8.11
CA PRO A 68 -2.63 33.49 7.92
C PRO A 68 -1.76 34.35 8.85
N SER A 69 -0.99 33.79 9.80
CA SER A 69 -0.15 34.59 10.72
C SER A 69 1.33 34.21 10.73
N LEU A 70 2.17 35.23 10.52
CA LEU A 70 3.64 35.14 10.45
C LEU A 70 4.26 34.64 11.77
N ARG A 71 3.65 34.99 12.91
CA ARG A 71 4.05 34.55 14.26
C ARG A 71 3.90 33.04 14.46
N ARG A 72 2.81 32.42 13.97
CA ARG A 72 2.57 30.98 14.12
C ARG A 72 3.53 30.15 13.26
N ARG A 73 3.84 30.65 12.05
CA ARG A 73 4.83 30.03 11.16
C ARG A 73 6.21 30.01 11.81
N PHE A 74 6.61 31.12 12.45
CA PHE A 74 7.87 31.22 13.20
C PHE A 74 7.93 30.27 14.39
N GLN A 75 6.89 30.27 15.23
CA GLN A 75 6.80 29.36 16.39
C GLN A 75 6.90 27.89 15.96
N ARG A 76 6.27 27.53 14.84
CA ARG A 76 6.33 26.17 14.29
C ARG A 76 7.71 25.82 13.76
N THR A 77 8.38 26.71 13.01
CA THR A 77 9.76 26.48 12.58
C THR A 77 10.69 26.24 13.78
N ALA A 78 10.60 27.08 14.81
CA ALA A 78 11.41 26.94 16.02
C ALA A 78 11.14 25.62 16.76
N LEU A 79 9.87 25.25 16.90
CA LEU A 79 9.46 23.99 17.53
C LEU A 79 9.93 22.76 16.73
N LEU A 80 9.90 22.82 15.40
CA LEU A 80 10.34 21.73 14.54
C LEU A 80 11.85 21.52 14.61
N LEU A 81 12.65 22.59 14.58
CA LEU A 81 14.11 22.50 14.72
C LEU A 81 14.50 22.04 16.12
N GLY A 82 13.88 22.59 17.16
CA GLY A 82 14.11 22.20 18.55
C GLY A 82 13.73 20.75 18.82
N ALA A 83 12.64 20.26 18.21
CA ALA A 83 12.25 18.86 18.32
C ALA A 83 13.21 17.93 17.57
N GLU A 84 13.79 18.36 16.44
CA GLU A 84 14.65 17.53 15.59
C GLU A 84 16.04 17.31 16.20
N PHE A 85 16.63 18.36 16.78
CA PHE A 85 18.03 18.34 17.24
C PHE A 85 18.26 18.77 18.70
N GLY A 86 17.26 19.38 19.37
CA GLY A 86 17.47 20.16 20.60
C GLY A 86 18.33 19.53 21.70
N PRO A 87 18.01 18.33 22.21
CA PRO A 87 18.80 17.72 23.28
C PRO A 87 20.23 17.34 22.87
N ALA A 88 20.42 16.85 21.64
CA ALA A 88 21.75 16.51 21.13
C ALA A 88 22.58 17.77 20.86
N GLU A 89 21.92 18.81 20.34
CA GLU A 89 22.54 20.10 20.02
C GLU A 89 23.03 20.83 21.27
N VAL A 90 22.26 20.84 22.35
CA VAL A 90 22.67 21.49 23.61
C VAL A 90 23.93 20.83 24.18
N VAL A 91 24.00 19.50 24.13
CA VAL A 91 25.18 18.76 24.60
C VAL A 91 26.38 19.00 23.68
N ASP A 92 26.16 19.03 22.38
CA ASP A 92 27.23 19.25 21.41
C ASP A 92 27.80 20.68 21.48
N CYS A 93 26.94 21.68 21.43
CA CYS A 93 27.25 23.10 21.52
C CYS A 93 28.06 23.48 22.76
N LEU A 94 27.67 22.93 23.91
CA LEU A 94 28.18 23.40 25.20
C LEU A 94 29.39 22.60 25.67
N LEU A 95 29.49 21.33 25.26
CA LEU A 95 30.44 20.40 25.85
C LEU A 95 31.31 19.72 24.79
N ILE A 96 30.70 18.99 23.85
CA ILE A 96 31.45 18.10 22.95
C ILE A 96 32.29 18.93 21.99
N ARG A 97 31.65 19.77 21.17
CA ARG A 97 32.31 20.49 20.10
C ARG A 97 33.40 21.46 20.59
N PRO A 98 33.16 22.31 21.60
CA PRO A 98 34.23 23.15 22.15
C PRO A 98 35.40 22.34 22.74
N ALA A 99 35.14 21.20 23.39
CA ALA A 99 36.18 20.38 23.99
C ALA A 99 37.05 19.70 22.93
N PHE A 100 36.44 19.12 21.88
CA PHE A 100 37.17 18.46 20.80
C PHE A 100 38.03 19.45 20.01
N MET A 101 37.50 20.63 19.67
CA MET A 101 38.29 21.69 19.04
C MET A 101 39.43 22.17 19.93
N THR A 102 39.15 22.44 21.22
CA THR A 102 40.19 22.91 22.15
C THR A 102 41.32 21.88 22.28
N ALA A 103 40.98 20.60 22.44
CA ALA A 103 41.96 19.52 22.53
C ALA A 103 42.78 19.38 21.23
N ALA A 104 42.13 19.45 20.06
CA ALA A 104 42.80 19.34 18.77
C ALA A 104 43.73 20.54 18.47
N ILE A 105 43.34 21.76 18.87
CA ILE A 105 44.20 22.95 18.76
C ILE A 105 45.47 22.78 19.59
N VAL A 106 45.34 22.30 20.83
CA VAL A 106 46.49 22.06 21.72
C VAL A 106 47.36 20.92 21.21
N TRP A 107 46.76 19.84 20.71
CA TRP A 107 47.49 18.67 20.26
C TRP A 107 48.24 18.89 18.94
N LEU A 108 47.64 19.60 17.99
CA LEU A 108 48.22 19.85 16.66
C LEU A 108 49.09 21.12 16.61
N ASP A 109 49.14 21.89 17.70
CA ASP A 109 49.78 23.20 17.78
C ASP A 109 49.40 24.13 16.61
N SER A 110 48.14 24.05 16.20
CA SER A 110 47.61 24.76 15.04
C SER A 110 46.14 25.09 15.27
N THR A 111 45.82 26.38 15.29
CA THR A 111 44.44 26.82 15.48
C THR A 111 43.55 26.44 14.29
N GLY A 112 44.08 26.49 13.07
CA GLY A 112 43.32 26.16 11.86
C GLY A 112 43.05 24.66 11.73
N TRP A 113 44.10 23.84 11.78
CA TRP A 113 43.95 22.39 11.70
C TRP A 113 43.27 21.81 12.95
N GLY A 114 43.52 22.38 14.12
CA GLY A 114 42.86 22.01 15.37
C GLY A 114 41.35 22.24 15.34
N VAL A 115 40.90 23.39 14.84
CA VAL A 115 39.47 23.64 14.63
C VAL A 115 38.88 22.65 13.63
N ALA A 116 39.48 22.49 12.46
CA ALA A 116 38.93 21.61 11.42
C ALA A 116 38.80 20.14 11.86
N VAL A 117 39.86 19.60 12.49
CA VAL A 117 39.87 18.20 12.98
C VAL A 117 38.93 18.04 14.18
N GLY A 118 38.91 19.01 15.09
CA GLY A 118 38.04 19.00 16.25
C GLY A 118 36.55 19.08 15.91
N SER A 119 36.16 19.96 14.98
CA SER A 119 34.78 20.07 14.49
C SER A 119 34.32 18.76 13.84
N TYR A 120 35.16 18.17 12.96
CA TYR A 120 34.82 16.90 12.31
C TYR A 120 34.65 15.73 13.31
N ALA A 121 35.50 15.67 14.34
CA ALA A 121 35.38 14.67 15.39
C ALA A 121 34.11 14.87 16.23
N ALA A 122 33.72 16.13 16.49
CA ALA A 122 32.47 16.46 17.16
C ALA A 122 31.25 16.07 16.32
N ASP A 123 31.25 16.32 15.02
CA ASP A 123 30.17 15.93 14.10
C ASP A 123 29.91 14.42 14.11
N ALA A 124 30.98 13.61 14.14
CA ALA A 124 30.86 12.15 14.22
C ALA A 124 30.15 11.70 15.52
N VAL A 125 30.45 12.36 16.64
CA VAL A 125 29.80 12.09 17.94
C VAL A 125 28.35 12.58 17.93
N PHE A 126 28.11 13.78 17.41
CA PHE A 126 26.78 14.37 17.27
C PHE A 126 25.83 13.47 16.48
N TRP A 127 26.24 13.00 15.30
CA TRP A 127 25.40 12.13 14.47
C TRP A 127 25.15 10.76 15.12
N THR A 128 26.09 10.26 15.92
CA THR A 128 25.91 9.03 16.70
C THR A 128 24.88 9.24 17.82
N LEU A 129 24.95 10.36 18.54
CA LEU A 129 23.99 10.71 19.60
C LEU A 129 22.61 11.08 19.05
N ALA A 130 22.55 11.81 17.95
CA ALA A 130 21.31 12.15 17.26
C ALA A 130 20.62 10.90 16.71
N GLY A 131 21.38 9.96 16.14
CA GLY A 131 20.90 8.65 15.70
C GLY A 131 20.38 7.79 16.87
N ALA A 132 21.11 7.73 17.97
CA ALA A 132 20.70 7.00 19.18
C ALA A 132 19.44 7.61 19.83
N SER A 133 19.38 8.94 19.93
CA SER A 133 18.22 9.69 20.43
C SER A 133 16.99 9.49 19.54
N TYR A 134 17.17 9.47 18.21
CA TYR A 134 16.12 9.12 17.26
C TYR A 134 15.60 7.69 17.49
N LEU A 135 16.48 6.71 17.66
CA LEU A 135 16.08 5.32 17.91
C LEU A 135 15.39 5.13 19.27
N LEU A 136 15.85 5.83 20.31
CA LEU A 136 15.25 5.79 21.65
C LEU A 136 13.87 6.45 21.65
N THR A 137 13.70 7.60 21.00
CA THR A 137 12.39 8.28 20.90
C THR A 137 11.35 7.50 20.09
N VAL A 138 11.79 6.70 19.12
CA VAL A 138 10.92 5.73 18.40
C VAL A 138 10.58 4.52 19.28
N LYS A 139 11.54 4.01 20.07
CA LYS A 139 11.35 2.85 20.96
C LYS A 139 10.41 3.12 22.13
N PHE A 140 10.43 4.33 22.68
CA PHE A 140 9.60 4.72 23.84
C PHE A 140 8.25 5.35 23.46
N GLY A 141 7.89 5.36 22.16
CA GLY A 141 6.59 5.87 21.71
C GLY A 141 6.42 7.40 21.75
N TRP A 142 7.46 8.14 22.14
CA TRP A 142 7.43 9.60 22.23
C TRP A 142 7.45 10.29 20.86
N ARG A 143 7.75 9.53 19.79
CA ARG A 143 7.60 9.95 18.40
C ARG A 143 6.75 8.94 17.63
N HIS A 144 5.51 9.31 17.31
CA HIS A 144 4.73 8.68 16.25
C HIS A 144 5.41 8.88 14.88
N ARG A 145 5.30 7.90 13.98
CA ARG A 145 5.75 8.04 12.58
C ARG A 145 5.14 9.31 11.99
N ARG A 146 5.98 10.27 11.61
CA ARG A 146 5.66 11.62 11.10
C ARG A 146 4.91 11.64 9.75
N MET A 147 4.30 10.53 9.33
CA MET A 147 3.36 10.52 8.18
C MET A 147 1.91 10.79 8.58
N GLU A 148 1.57 10.82 9.87
CA GLU A 148 0.16 10.95 10.30
C GLU A 148 -0.26 12.41 10.58
N LEU A 149 0.65 13.27 11.03
CA LEU A 149 0.32 14.66 11.41
C LEU A 149 0.23 15.65 10.24
N VAL A 150 0.65 15.27 9.03
CA VAL A 150 0.44 16.08 7.81
C VAL A 150 -0.86 15.70 7.09
N ARG A 151 -1.47 14.55 7.43
CA ARG A 151 -2.74 14.08 6.84
C ARG A 151 -3.98 14.67 7.50
N ALA A 152 -3.85 15.26 8.70
CA ALA A 152 -4.97 15.82 9.45
C ALA A 152 -5.53 17.16 8.93
N ALA A 153 -5.09 17.66 7.75
CA ALA A 153 -5.41 19.02 7.31
C ALA A 153 -6.16 19.15 5.97
N HIS A 154 -6.48 18.06 5.26
CA HIS A 154 -7.29 18.17 4.02
C HIS A 154 -8.21 16.96 3.82
N PRO A 155 -9.53 17.14 3.84
CA PRO A 155 -10.45 16.13 3.36
C PRO A 155 -10.44 16.20 1.82
N ALA A 156 -9.61 15.38 1.18
CA ALA A 156 -9.85 15.03 -0.20
C ALA A 156 -10.98 14.00 -0.23
N GLN A 157 -12.13 14.44 -0.72
CA GLN A 157 -13.30 13.60 -0.93
C GLN A 157 -12.97 12.41 -1.83
N ALA A 158 -13.32 11.22 -1.35
CA ALA A 158 -13.37 9.99 -2.11
C ALA A 158 -14.83 9.48 -2.17
N PRO A 159 -15.23 8.83 -3.28
CA PRO A 159 -16.60 8.81 -3.73
C PRO A 159 -17.44 7.73 -3.04
N SER A 160 -18.21 8.18 -2.05
CA SER A 160 -19.63 7.84 -1.99
C SER A 160 -20.36 9.16 -1.78
N ASP A 161 -21.10 9.60 -2.80
CA ASP A 161 -21.81 10.90 -2.85
C ASP A 161 -22.97 10.99 -1.84
N LEU A 162 -23.10 10.01 -0.95
CA LEU A 162 -24.18 9.93 0.01
C LEU A 162 -23.65 10.33 1.38
N SER A 163 -24.27 11.35 1.97
CA SER A 163 -24.07 11.66 3.38
C SER A 163 -24.38 10.43 4.24
N PRO A 164 -23.76 10.30 5.44
CA PRO A 164 -24.10 9.25 6.40
C PRO A 164 -25.61 9.11 6.59
N ASP A 165 -26.32 10.24 6.75
CA ASP A 165 -27.77 10.27 6.91
C ASP A 165 -28.51 9.67 5.72
N THR A 166 -28.06 9.97 4.49
CA THR A 166 -28.68 9.41 3.29
C THR A 166 -28.46 7.91 3.19
N PHE A 167 -27.29 7.42 3.59
CA PHE A 167 -27.01 5.98 3.62
C PHE A 167 -27.85 5.27 4.68
N LEU A 168 -27.90 5.80 5.90
CA LEU A 168 -28.67 5.25 7.01
C LEU A 168 -30.18 5.28 6.76
N ALA A 169 -30.68 6.28 6.03
CA ALA A 169 -32.10 6.40 5.66
C ALA A 169 -32.56 5.41 4.58
N ARG A 170 -31.64 4.68 3.92
CA ARG A 170 -32.02 3.68 2.91
C ARG A 170 -32.92 2.62 3.58
N PRO A 171 -34.10 2.28 3.01
CA PRO A 171 -35.04 1.40 3.69
C PRO A 171 -34.48 0.02 4.07
N ALA A 172 -33.59 -0.55 3.25
CA ALA A 172 -32.94 -1.83 3.57
C ALA A 172 -31.94 -1.68 4.74
N VAL A 173 -31.13 -0.63 4.75
CA VAL A 173 -30.16 -0.33 5.82
C VAL A 173 -30.90 -0.07 7.13
N ALA A 174 -31.89 0.83 7.13
CA ALA A 174 -32.68 1.16 8.32
C ALA A 174 -33.37 -0.08 8.92
N ARG A 175 -33.98 -0.94 8.08
CA ARG A 175 -34.60 -2.18 8.55
C ARG A 175 -33.58 -3.16 9.14
N THR A 176 -32.44 -3.36 8.50
CA THR A 176 -31.38 -4.23 9.02
C THR A 176 -30.89 -3.73 10.38
N LEU A 177 -30.61 -2.43 10.51
CA LEU A 177 -30.16 -1.84 11.77
C LEU A 177 -31.24 -1.93 12.87
N ALA A 178 -32.52 -1.81 12.53
CA ALA A 178 -33.61 -1.96 13.49
C ALA A 178 -33.80 -3.39 14.01
N VAL A 179 -33.45 -4.41 13.20
CA VAL A 179 -33.61 -5.83 13.56
C VAL A 179 -32.35 -6.41 14.19
N GLN A 180 -31.18 -6.13 13.62
CA GLN A 180 -29.90 -6.74 14.00
C GLN A 180 -29.04 -5.84 14.89
N GLY A 181 -29.26 -4.52 14.88
CA GLY A 181 -28.38 -3.56 15.52
C GLY A 181 -27.08 -3.34 14.74
N THR A 182 -26.01 -3.03 15.47
CA THR A 182 -24.65 -2.78 14.98
C THR A 182 -23.66 -3.66 15.76
N PRO A 183 -22.44 -3.91 15.24
CA PRO A 183 -21.92 -3.45 13.94
C PRO A 183 -22.43 -4.27 12.76
N VAL A 184 -22.58 -3.63 11.59
CA VAL A 184 -22.97 -4.30 10.35
C VAL A 184 -22.17 -3.75 9.17
N LEU A 185 -21.65 -4.65 8.33
CA LEU A 185 -21.07 -4.34 7.03
C LEU A 185 -22.14 -4.52 5.94
N PHE A 186 -22.49 -3.44 5.27
CA PHE A 186 -23.41 -3.47 4.15
C PHE A 186 -22.64 -3.61 2.85
N LEU A 187 -22.88 -4.68 2.10
CA LEU A 187 -22.28 -4.93 0.80
C LEU A 187 -23.23 -4.49 -0.33
N GLU A 188 -22.72 -3.70 -1.28
CA GLU A 188 -23.44 -3.18 -2.44
C GLU A 188 -22.94 -3.85 -3.75
N PRO A 189 -23.58 -4.94 -4.21
CA PRO A 189 -23.21 -5.63 -5.45
C PRO A 189 -23.06 -4.71 -6.67
N ASP A 190 -23.93 -3.70 -6.82
CA ASP A 190 -23.86 -2.80 -7.97
C ASP A 190 -22.56 -1.96 -7.99
N VAL A 191 -21.95 -1.70 -6.83
CA VAL A 191 -20.65 -1.01 -6.77
C VAL A 191 -19.56 -1.91 -7.33
N VAL A 192 -19.57 -3.21 -6.99
CA VAL A 192 -18.64 -4.21 -7.55
C VAL A 192 -18.76 -4.26 -9.07
N ALA A 193 -19.99 -4.35 -9.58
CA ALA A 193 -20.25 -4.38 -11.03
C ALA A 193 -19.76 -3.11 -11.73
N ARG A 194 -19.98 -1.93 -11.14
CA ARG A 194 -19.47 -0.66 -11.70
C ARG A 194 -17.96 -0.60 -11.71
N ARG A 195 -17.29 -0.98 -10.61
CA ARG A 195 -15.82 -1.02 -10.54
C ARG A 195 -15.22 -2.01 -11.54
N TYR A 196 -15.86 -3.16 -11.73
CA TYR A 196 -15.46 -4.09 -12.78
C TYR A 196 -15.56 -3.46 -14.17
N GLU A 197 -16.67 -2.78 -14.47
CA GLU A 197 -16.86 -2.12 -15.76
C GLU A 197 -15.90 -0.94 -15.98
N ASP A 198 -15.56 -0.18 -14.94
CA ASP A 198 -14.53 0.87 -14.99
C ASP A 198 -13.17 0.28 -15.38
N LEU A 199 -12.77 -0.82 -14.72
CA LEU A 199 -11.51 -1.50 -15.02
C LEU A 199 -11.50 -2.11 -16.42
N ARG A 200 -12.59 -2.77 -16.81
CA ARG A 200 -12.75 -3.39 -18.13
C ARG A 200 -12.70 -2.35 -19.25
N ARG A 201 -13.25 -1.15 -19.03
CA ARG A 201 -13.12 -0.03 -19.98
C ARG A 201 -11.70 0.50 -20.07
N ALA A 202 -11.00 0.58 -18.94
CA ALA A 202 -9.63 1.11 -18.89
C ALA A 202 -8.61 0.13 -19.50
N LEU A 203 -8.79 -1.19 -19.29
CA LEU A 203 -7.92 -2.26 -19.76
C LEU A 203 -8.72 -3.28 -20.61
N PRO A 204 -9.21 -2.90 -21.80
CA PRO A 204 -10.13 -3.72 -22.60
C PRO A 204 -9.50 -5.01 -23.14
N TYR A 205 -8.17 -5.10 -23.15
CA TYR A 205 -7.39 -6.24 -23.62
C TYR A 205 -6.98 -7.20 -22.50
N ALA A 206 -7.20 -6.84 -21.22
CA ALA A 206 -6.77 -7.65 -20.09
C ALA A 206 -7.89 -8.59 -19.62
N GLU A 207 -7.53 -9.84 -19.36
CA GLU A 207 -8.38 -10.79 -18.63
C GLU A 207 -8.34 -10.43 -17.14
N ILE A 208 -9.50 -10.08 -16.59
CA ILE A 208 -9.61 -9.69 -15.18
C ILE A 208 -9.80 -10.94 -14.33
N HIS A 209 -8.79 -11.27 -13.52
CA HIS A 209 -8.82 -12.33 -12.52
C HIS A 209 -9.02 -11.72 -11.13
N TYR A 210 -10.22 -11.77 -10.58
CA TYR A 210 -10.48 -11.18 -9.26
C TYR A 210 -9.70 -11.90 -8.16
N ALA A 211 -9.00 -11.11 -7.34
CA ALA A 211 -8.23 -11.59 -6.21
C ALA A 211 -9.11 -11.84 -4.97
N LEU A 212 -9.50 -13.11 -4.76
CA LEU A 212 -10.45 -13.53 -3.72
C LEU A 212 -10.02 -13.12 -2.32
N LYS A 213 -8.72 -13.14 -2.03
CA LYS A 213 -8.11 -12.71 -0.77
C LYS A 213 -8.54 -11.30 -0.32
N ALA A 214 -8.98 -10.43 -1.24
CA ALA A 214 -9.50 -9.12 -0.89
C ALA A 214 -10.87 -9.21 -0.19
N ASN A 215 -11.77 -10.03 -0.74
CA ASN A 215 -13.13 -10.27 -0.23
C ASN A 215 -13.79 -11.51 -0.89
N PRO A 216 -13.75 -12.69 -0.25
CA PRO A 216 -14.31 -13.93 -0.80
C PRO A 216 -15.83 -14.04 -0.58
N HIS A 217 -16.52 -12.96 -0.20
CA HIS A 217 -17.95 -13.02 0.07
C HIS A 217 -18.75 -13.44 -1.18
N GLY A 218 -19.68 -14.38 -1.02
CA GLY A 218 -20.42 -14.99 -2.13
C GLY A 218 -21.07 -13.97 -3.08
N ALA A 219 -21.70 -12.92 -2.55
CA ALA A 219 -22.32 -11.89 -3.39
C ALA A 219 -21.31 -11.08 -4.25
N VAL A 220 -20.04 -10.94 -3.84
CA VAL A 220 -18.98 -10.35 -4.68
C VAL A 220 -18.69 -11.30 -5.84
N ILE A 221 -18.49 -12.58 -5.52
CA ILE A 221 -18.21 -13.62 -6.51
C ILE A 221 -19.37 -13.76 -7.51
N ASP A 222 -20.64 -13.79 -7.05
CA ASP A 222 -21.84 -13.87 -7.89
C ASP A 222 -21.87 -12.72 -8.90
N THR A 223 -21.61 -11.52 -8.41
CA THR A 223 -21.64 -10.31 -9.22
C THR A 223 -20.56 -10.33 -10.28
N LEU A 224 -19.31 -10.62 -9.88
CA LEU A 224 -18.18 -10.67 -10.80
C LEU A 224 -18.31 -11.80 -11.82
N LEU A 225 -18.82 -12.96 -11.40
CA LEU A 225 -19.13 -14.06 -12.32
C LEU A 225 -20.16 -13.62 -13.36
N GLY A 226 -21.23 -12.94 -12.94
CA GLY A 226 -22.25 -12.36 -13.82
C GLY A 226 -21.72 -11.27 -14.76
N CYS A 227 -20.67 -10.54 -14.35
CA CYS A 227 -19.96 -9.58 -15.20
C CYS A 227 -18.96 -10.22 -16.17
N GLY A 228 -18.67 -11.52 -16.05
CA GLY A 228 -17.71 -12.22 -16.89
C GLY A 228 -16.26 -12.16 -16.38
N ALA A 229 -16.03 -11.89 -15.09
CA ALA A 229 -14.70 -11.94 -14.48
C ALA A 229 -14.20 -13.38 -14.31
N SER A 230 -12.90 -13.57 -14.52
CA SER A 230 -12.17 -14.76 -14.07
C SER A 230 -11.71 -14.57 -12.62
N PHE A 231 -11.03 -15.56 -12.03
CA PHE A 231 -10.65 -15.52 -10.63
C PHE A 231 -9.20 -15.95 -10.41
N GLU A 232 -8.58 -15.40 -9.36
CA GLU A 232 -7.34 -15.92 -8.82
C GLU A 232 -7.51 -16.33 -7.36
N VAL A 233 -6.86 -17.44 -7.00
CA VAL A 233 -6.89 -18.00 -5.65
C VAL A 233 -5.49 -18.11 -5.07
N ALA A 234 -5.41 -17.90 -3.76
CA ALA A 234 -4.21 -18.05 -2.95
C ALA A 234 -4.23 -19.32 -2.08
N SER A 235 -5.37 -20.02 -1.98
CA SER A 235 -5.52 -21.23 -1.18
C SER A 235 -6.57 -22.19 -1.74
N VAL A 236 -6.51 -23.45 -1.32
CA VAL A 236 -7.56 -24.45 -1.62
C VAL A 236 -8.94 -24.04 -1.08
N ARG A 237 -9.00 -23.27 0.01
CA ARG A 237 -10.27 -22.77 0.57
C ARG A 237 -10.92 -21.71 -0.30
N GLU A 238 -10.12 -20.86 -0.93
CA GLU A 238 -10.63 -19.92 -1.92
C GLU A 238 -11.08 -20.65 -3.19
N LEU A 239 -10.39 -21.72 -3.58
CA LEU A 239 -10.84 -22.60 -4.67
C LEU A 239 -12.18 -23.28 -4.33
N ASP A 240 -12.32 -23.86 -3.14
CA ASP A 240 -13.57 -24.47 -2.66
C ASP A 240 -14.73 -23.47 -2.75
N ALA A 241 -14.51 -22.23 -2.31
CA ALA A 241 -15.51 -21.17 -2.38
C ALA A 241 -15.99 -20.91 -3.83
N LEU A 242 -15.11 -20.99 -4.83
CA LEU A 242 -15.48 -20.87 -6.24
C LEU A 242 -16.22 -22.10 -6.75
N LEU A 243 -15.78 -23.30 -6.36
CA LEU A 243 -16.39 -24.57 -6.77
C LEU A 243 -17.81 -24.72 -6.24
N ASP A 244 -18.06 -24.36 -4.98
CA ASP A 244 -19.40 -24.35 -4.35
C ASP A 244 -20.39 -23.46 -5.12
N ARG A 245 -19.85 -22.53 -5.91
CA ARG A 245 -20.59 -21.52 -6.68
C ARG A 245 -20.58 -21.85 -8.17
N HIS A 246 -20.15 -23.06 -8.54
CA HIS A 246 -20.14 -23.62 -9.90
C HIS A 246 -19.35 -22.76 -10.90
N VAL A 247 -18.29 -22.10 -10.42
CA VAL A 247 -17.36 -21.38 -11.29
C VAL A 247 -16.61 -22.38 -12.15
N ASP A 248 -16.52 -22.11 -13.45
CA ASP A 248 -15.69 -22.89 -14.35
C ASP A 248 -14.21 -22.74 -13.99
N VAL A 249 -13.58 -23.85 -13.58
CA VAL A 249 -12.19 -23.90 -13.11
C VAL A 249 -11.20 -23.50 -14.21
N SER A 250 -11.57 -23.57 -15.49
CA SER A 250 -10.75 -23.07 -16.59
C SER A 250 -10.46 -21.56 -16.50
N ARG A 251 -11.25 -20.84 -15.69
CA ARG A 251 -11.14 -19.39 -15.44
C ARG A 251 -10.43 -19.08 -14.12
N VAL A 252 -9.80 -20.07 -13.49
CA VAL A 252 -9.14 -19.94 -12.19
C VAL A 252 -7.63 -20.14 -12.35
N ILE A 253 -6.85 -19.21 -11.80
CA ILE A 253 -5.39 -19.31 -11.68
C ILE A 253 -4.98 -19.36 -10.21
N TYR A 254 -3.91 -20.11 -9.88
CA TYR A 254 -3.41 -20.24 -8.52
C TYR A 254 -2.08 -19.48 -8.37
N THR A 255 -2.15 -18.30 -7.75
CA THR A 255 -1.09 -17.28 -7.83
C THR A 255 -0.17 -17.22 -6.61
N HIS A 256 -0.53 -17.89 -5.50
CA HIS A 256 0.35 -17.93 -4.33
C HIS A 256 1.69 -18.60 -4.72
N PRO A 257 2.84 -17.91 -4.66
CA PRO A 257 4.06 -18.43 -5.26
C PRO A 257 4.58 -19.69 -4.57
N VAL A 258 4.34 -19.87 -3.27
CA VAL A 258 4.84 -21.01 -2.48
C VAL A 258 3.70 -21.92 -2.03
N LYS A 259 3.53 -23.09 -2.65
CA LYS A 259 2.38 -23.99 -2.38
C LYS A 259 2.83 -25.29 -1.71
N SER A 260 1.94 -25.91 -0.94
CA SER A 260 2.20 -27.26 -0.45
C SER A 260 1.95 -28.30 -1.57
N PRO A 261 2.68 -29.43 -1.59
CA PRO A 261 2.41 -30.49 -2.57
C PRO A 261 0.97 -31.05 -2.49
N ALA A 262 0.35 -31.00 -1.32
CA ALA A 262 -1.05 -31.39 -1.14
C ALA A 262 -2.00 -30.40 -1.83
N ASP A 263 -1.77 -29.09 -1.69
CA ASP A 263 -2.59 -28.06 -2.33
C ASP A 263 -2.44 -28.10 -3.86
N ILE A 264 -1.22 -28.35 -4.36
CA ILE A 264 -0.98 -28.55 -5.80
C ILE A 264 -1.78 -29.73 -6.32
N ARG A 265 -1.66 -30.92 -5.69
CA ARG A 265 -2.42 -32.12 -6.08
C ARG A 265 -3.93 -31.86 -6.10
N TYR A 266 -4.43 -31.18 -5.07
CA TYR A 266 -5.85 -30.86 -4.96
C TYR A 266 -6.30 -29.92 -6.09
N ALA A 267 -5.60 -28.80 -6.29
CA ALA A 267 -5.95 -27.82 -7.31
C ALA A 267 -5.87 -28.41 -8.73
N VAL A 268 -4.83 -29.18 -9.04
CA VAL A 268 -4.68 -29.90 -10.32
C VAL A 268 -5.80 -30.92 -10.51
N GLY A 269 -6.18 -31.66 -9.45
CA GLY A 269 -7.29 -32.60 -9.46
C GLY A 269 -8.65 -31.96 -9.69
N CYS A 270 -8.84 -30.71 -9.20
CA CYS A 270 -10.02 -29.90 -9.48
C CYS A 270 -10.02 -29.30 -10.90
N GLY A 271 -8.89 -29.35 -11.60
CA GLY A 271 -8.76 -28.86 -12.98
C GLY A 271 -8.05 -27.51 -13.13
N VAL A 272 -7.43 -26.96 -12.08
CA VAL A 272 -6.60 -25.75 -12.20
C VAL A 272 -5.37 -26.08 -13.03
N ARG A 273 -5.09 -25.24 -14.05
CA ARG A 273 -4.00 -25.47 -15.01
C ARG A 273 -2.92 -24.40 -15.00
N THR A 274 -3.12 -23.25 -14.37
CA THR A 274 -2.12 -22.17 -14.36
C THR A 274 -1.70 -21.83 -12.94
N PHE A 275 -0.39 -21.87 -12.69
CA PHE A 275 0.23 -21.66 -11.39
C PHE A 275 1.31 -20.58 -11.47
N VAL A 276 1.54 -19.86 -10.37
CA VAL A 276 2.67 -18.94 -10.24
C VAL A 276 3.80 -19.56 -9.42
N VAL A 277 5.05 -19.33 -9.84
CA VAL A 277 6.27 -19.76 -9.15
C VAL A 277 7.27 -18.61 -9.03
N ASP A 278 8.05 -18.58 -7.96
CA ASP A 278 9.17 -17.63 -7.77
C ASP A 278 10.43 -18.25 -7.17
N ALA A 279 10.46 -19.58 -7.04
CA ALA A 279 11.58 -20.31 -6.45
C ALA A 279 11.77 -21.69 -7.12
N PRO A 280 13.00 -22.24 -7.14
CA PRO A 280 13.29 -23.51 -7.81
C PRO A 280 12.48 -24.68 -7.25
N GLY A 281 12.33 -24.74 -5.92
CA GLY A 281 11.58 -25.81 -5.26
C GLY A 281 10.08 -25.84 -5.60
N GLU A 282 9.52 -24.78 -6.20
CA GLU A 282 8.13 -24.80 -6.70
C GLU A 282 8.04 -25.47 -8.07
N ILE A 283 9.08 -25.35 -8.90
CA ILE A 283 9.18 -26.04 -10.18
C ILE A 283 9.20 -27.56 -9.93
N ASP A 284 10.03 -28.02 -8.99
CA ASP A 284 10.13 -29.44 -8.63
C ASP A 284 8.79 -30.03 -8.18
N LYS A 285 7.96 -29.25 -7.47
CA LYS A 285 6.64 -29.69 -7.00
C LYS A 285 5.62 -29.80 -8.12
N LEU A 286 5.75 -28.98 -9.16
CA LEU A 286 4.85 -28.94 -10.31
C LEU A 286 5.31 -29.87 -11.45
N ALA A 287 6.60 -30.24 -11.46
CA ALA A 287 7.17 -31.16 -12.45
C ALA A 287 6.37 -32.46 -12.51
N GLY A 288 6.02 -32.88 -13.73
CA GLY A 288 5.21 -34.07 -14.00
C GLY A 288 3.70 -33.86 -14.02
N TYR A 289 3.19 -32.67 -13.70
CA TYR A 289 1.80 -32.31 -13.97
C TYR A 289 1.67 -31.62 -15.33
N ASP A 290 0.53 -31.85 -16.00
CA ASP A 290 0.13 -31.11 -17.19
C ASP A 290 -0.47 -29.75 -16.78
N VAL A 291 0.42 -28.77 -16.57
CA VAL A 291 0.11 -27.42 -16.10
C VAL A 291 1.03 -26.40 -16.78
N SER A 292 0.56 -25.15 -16.83
CA SER A 292 1.37 -23.99 -17.19
C SER A 292 1.80 -23.20 -15.96
N VAL A 293 2.95 -22.54 -16.09
CA VAL A 293 3.50 -21.67 -15.05
C VAL A 293 3.72 -20.24 -15.55
N LEU A 294 3.47 -19.29 -14.66
CA LEU A 294 3.94 -17.92 -14.75
C LEU A 294 5.07 -17.73 -13.74
N VAL A 295 6.23 -17.23 -14.18
CA VAL A 295 7.35 -16.95 -13.27
C VAL A 295 7.24 -15.52 -12.76
N ARG A 296 7.17 -15.36 -11.44
CA ARG A 296 6.95 -14.05 -10.82
C ARG A 296 8.25 -13.27 -10.69
N LEU A 297 8.34 -12.17 -11.43
CA LEU A 297 9.42 -11.19 -11.37
C LEU A 297 9.23 -10.25 -10.17
N ALA A 298 10.29 -10.05 -9.39
CA ALA A 298 10.37 -9.01 -8.38
C ALA A 298 10.52 -7.64 -9.05
N VAL A 299 9.71 -6.68 -8.60
CA VAL A 299 9.73 -5.28 -9.08
C VAL A 299 9.79 -4.34 -7.89
N ASP A 300 10.28 -3.12 -8.10
CA ASP A 300 10.30 -2.11 -7.04
C ASP A 300 8.87 -1.74 -6.63
N SER A 301 8.51 -2.10 -5.38
CA SER A 301 7.22 -1.76 -4.78
C SER A 301 7.37 -0.86 -3.55
N SER A 302 8.53 -0.21 -3.38
CA SER A 302 8.84 0.63 -2.22
C SER A 302 7.95 1.88 -2.09
N ALA A 303 7.34 2.32 -3.20
CA ALA A 303 6.35 3.39 -3.22
C ALA A 303 4.92 2.94 -2.87
N ALA A 304 4.66 1.62 -2.81
CA ALA A 304 3.36 1.09 -2.45
C ALA A 304 3.09 1.24 -0.95
N GLN A 305 1.81 1.29 -0.58
CA GLN A 305 1.41 1.25 0.83
C GLN A 305 1.76 -0.11 1.47
N ILE A 306 1.61 -1.20 0.70
CA ILE A 306 1.98 -2.56 1.10
C ILE A 306 2.98 -3.10 0.09
N ASP A 307 4.24 -3.16 0.51
CA ASP A 307 5.36 -3.76 -0.22
C ASP A 307 5.25 -5.28 -0.19
N LEU A 308 5.19 -5.89 -1.37
CA LEU A 308 5.12 -7.35 -1.55
C LEU A 308 6.46 -7.93 -2.04
N SER A 309 7.37 -7.08 -2.49
CA SER A 309 8.63 -7.46 -3.14
C SER A 309 9.67 -8.02 -2.18
N ALA A 310 9.58 -7.70 -0.88
CA ALA A 310 10.49 -8.26 0.12
C ALA A 310 10.29 -9.76 0.35
N LYS A 311 9.07 -10.27 0.16
CA LYS A 311 8.71 -11.68 0.40
C LYS A 311 8.57 -12.48 -0.89
N PHE A 312 8.14 -11.85 -1.99
CA PHE A 312 7.74 -12.54 -3.22
C PHE A 312 8.40 -11.97 -4.46
N GLY A 313 8.60 -12.84 -5.44
CA GLY A 313 9.21 -12.54 -6.72
C GLY A 313 10.71 -12.81 -6.73
N ALA A 314 11.20 -13.30 -7.85
CA ALA A 314 12.61 -13.52 -8.11
C ALA A 314 13.25 -12.26 -8.70
N CYS A 315 14.52 -11.98 -8.37
CA CYS A 315 15.26 -10.93 -9.09
C CYS A 315 15.37 -11.28 -10.60
N PRO A 316 15.70 -10.33 -11.49
CA PRO A 316 15.76 -10.60 -12.93
C PRO A 316 16.61 -11.82 -13.31
N ASP A 317 17.83 -11.92 -12.75
CA ASP A 317 18.75 -13.04 -13.02
C ASP A 317 18.15 -14.37 -12.56
N LEU A 318 17.57 -14.43 -11.35
CA LEU A 318 16.92 -15.65 -10.87
C LEU A 318 15.66 -15.97 -11.67
N THR A 319 14.90 -14.96 -12.12
CA THR A 319 13.71 -15.14 -12.96
C THR A 319 14.11 -15.82 -14.28
N ARG A 320 15.22 -15.38 -14.88
CA ARG A 320 15.81 -16.02 -16.06
C ARG A 320 16.11 -17.49 -15.82
N ASP A 321 16.81 -17.79 -14.72
CA ASP A 321 17.18 -19.16 -14.37
C ASP A 321 15.95 -20.03 -14.11
N LEU A 322 14.91 -19.49 -13.46
CA LEU A 322 13.65 -20.18 -13.19
C LEU A 322 12.86 -20.48 -14.48
N VAL A 323 12.82 -19.55 -15.44
CA VAL A 323 12.18 -19.79 -16.74
C VAL A 323 12.86 -20.96 -17.46
N LEU A 324 14.19 -20.95 -17.53
CA LEU A 324 14.95 -22.03 -18.17
C LEU A 324 14.80 -23.37 -17.42
N ALA A 325 14.82 -23.34 -16.09
CA ALA A 325 14.63 -24.53 -15.26
C ALA A 325 13.23 -25.13 -15.42
N ALA A 326 12.18 -24.30 -15.41
CA ALA A 326 10.81 -24.75 -15.61
C ALA A 326 10.61 -25.37 -16.99
N HIS A 327 11.14 -24.73 -18.03
CA HIS A 327 11.13 -25.27 -19.38
C HIS A 327 11.89 -26.60 -19.48
N GLY A 328 13.09 -26.68 -18.90
CA GLY A 328 13.89 -27.91 -18.85
C GLY A 328 13.25 -29.05 -18.05
N ALA A 329 12.41 -28.74 -17.07
CA ALA A 329 11.59 -29.70 -16.31
C ALA A 329 10.34 -30.18 -17.07
N GLY A 330 10.11 -29.70 -18.30
CA GLY A 330 8.97 -30.08 -19.13
C GLY A 330 7.67 -29.33 -18.81
N LEU A 331 7.72 -28.25 -18.01
CA LEU A 331 6.55 -27.40 -17.76
C LEU A 331 6.32 -26.43 -18.91
N THR A 332 5.06 -26.10 -19.17
CA THR A 332 4.72 -25.01 -20.10
C THR A 332 4.92 -23.67 -19.40
N VAL A 333 5.98 -22.94 -19.74
CA VAL A 333 6.17 -21.58 -19.24
C VAL A 333 5.33 -20.64 -20.09
N ALA A 334 4.14 -20.27 -19.61
CA ALA A 334 3.23 -19.38 -20.35
C ALA A 334 3.77 -17.93 -20.40
N GLY A 335 4.48 -17.52 -19.36
CA GLY A 335 5.15 -16.23 -19.33
C GLY A 335 5.52 -15.74 -17.95
N LEU A 336 5.45 -14.42 -17.76
CA LEU A 336 5.88 -13.76 -16.52
C LEU A 336 4.69 -13.14 -15.79
N SER A 337 4.83 -13.02 -14.47
CA SER A 337 3.93 -12.21 -13.64
C SER A 337 4.70 -11.22 -12.78
N PHE A 338 4.06 -10.15 -12.34
CA PHE A 338 4.59 -9.28 -11.29
C PHE A 338 3.46 -8.66 -10.48
N HIS A 339 3.79 -8.01 -9.35
CA HIS A 339 2.83 -7.20 -8.61
C HIS A 339 3.52 -5.99 -8.01
N VAL A 340 3.05 -4.78 -8.33
CA VAL A 340 3.68 -3.49 -7.95
C VAL A 340 3.47 -3.06 -6.48
N GLY A 341 3.08 -4.00 -5.62
CA GLY A 341 2.56 -3.73 -4.27
C GLY A 341 1.10 -3.28 -4.24
N SER A 342 0.45 -3.39 -3.07
CA SER A 342 -0.97 -3.01 -2.92
C SER A 342 -1.13 -1.52 -2.61
N GLN A 343 -2.21 -0.91 -3.12
CA GLN A 343 -2.52 0.51 -2.97
C GLN A 343 -1.38 1.39 -3.54
N GLN A 344 -0.92 1.03 -4.75
CA GLN A 344 0.17 1.68 -5.46
C GLN A 344 -0.33 2.95 -6.15
N CYS A 345 0.20 4.10 -5.76
CA CYS A 345 -0.19 5.41 -6.27
C CYS A 345 0.83 6.01 -7.26
N ASP A 346 2.01 5.39 -7.42
CA ASP A 346 3.00 5.79 -8.42
C ASP A 346 2.76 5.07 -9.74
N ILE A 347 2.36 5.81 -10.77
CA ILE A 347 2.20 5.28 -12.14
C ILE A 347 3.53 4.76 -12.68
N GLY A 348 4.65 5.38 -12.31
CA GLY A 348 5.99 4.98 -12.72
C GLY A 348 6.36 3.55 -12.30
N ALA A 349 5.82 3.08 -11.17
CA ALA A 349 6.04 1.71 -10.70
C ALA A 349 5.42 0.67 -11.67
N TYR A 350 4.24 0.97 -12.21
CA TYR A 350 3.59 0.10 -13.21
C TYR A 350 4.37 0.08 -14.51
N THR A 351 4.77 1.24 -15.03
CA THR A 351 5.51 1.31 -16.30
C THR A 351 6.90 0.67 -16.19
N ALA A 352 7.59 0.84 -15.07
CA ALA A 352 8.89 0.21 -14.82
C ALA A 352 8.77 -1.32 -14.72
N ALA A 353 7.73 -1.83 -14.04
CA ALA A 353 7.47 -3.26 -13.92
C ALA A 353 7.16 -3.89 -15.29
N VAL A 354 6.24 -3.30 -16.06
CA VAL A 354 5.90 -3.74 -17.42
C VAL A 354 7.14 -3.74 -18.31
N THR A 355 7.92 -2.66 -18.30
CA THR A 355 9.15 -2.55 -19.10
C THR A 355 10.15 -3.65 -18.75
N SER A 356 10.35 -3.92 -17.46
CA SER A 356 11.30 -4.93 -17.01
C SER A 356 10.86 -6.34 -17.42
N ALA A 357 9.57 -6.65 -17.27
CA ALA A 357 9.01 -7.93 -17.67
C ALA A 357 9.13 -8.15 -19.19
N LEU A 358 8.76 -7.15 -20.00
CA LEU A 358 8.84 -7.24 -21.46
C LEU A 358 10.28 -7.39 -21.94
N ALA A 359 11.24 -6.68 -21.33
CA ALA A 359 12.65 -6.82 -21.67
C ALA A 359 13.16 -8.25 -21.41
N LEU A 360 12.78 -8.85 -20.29
CA LEU A 360 13.17 -10.23 -19.96
C LEU A 360 12.46 -11.26 -20.86
N MET A 361 11.20 -11.01 -21.24
CA MET A 361 10.50 -11.84 -22.23
C MET A 361 11.18 -11.79 -23.60
N ASP A 362 11.57 -10.60 -24.06
CA ASP A 362 12.27 -10.42 -25.33
C ASP A 362 13.66 -11.10 -25.30
N GLU A 363 14.37 -11.02 -24.18
CA GLU A 363 15.67 -11.69 -23.98
C GLU A 363 15.58 -13.22 -24.10
N LEU A 364 14.46 -13.79 -23.64
CA LEU A 364 14.25 -15.25 -23.59
C LEU A 364 13.45 -15.81 -24.77
N ALA A 365 12.98 -14.96 -25.69
CA ALA A 365 12.03 -15.34 -26.73
C ALA A 365 12.51 -16.49 -27.64
N ASP A 366 13.81 -16.52 -27.97
CA ASP A 366 14.40 -17.56 -28.82
C ASP A 366 14.64 -18.89 -28.07
N LEU A 367 14.60 -18.88 -26.74
CA LEU A 367 14.85 -20.05 -25.89
C LEU A 367 13.54 -20.64 -25.36
N VAL A 368 12.66 -19.79 -24.85
CA VAL A 368 11.37 -20.15 -24.26
C VAL A 368 10.34 -19.12 -24.73
N PRO A 369 9.60 -19.39 -25.82
CA PRO A 369 8.59 -18.46 -26.30
C PRO A 369 7.45 -18.37 -25.29
N MET A 370 7.13 -17.16 -24.87
CA MET A 370 6.09 -16.84 -23.89
C MET A 370 5.06 -15.90 -24.51
N ASP A 371 3.79 -16.09 -24.18
CA ASP A 371 2.68 -15.32 -24.75
C ASP A 371 1.77 -14.69 -23.69
N THR A 372 2.08 -14.86 -22.39
CA THR A 372 1.26 -14.36 -21.29
C THR A 372 2.04 -13.41 -20.40
N LEU A 373 1.49 -12.23 -20.13
CA LEU A 373 1.98 -11.32 -19.10
C LEU A 373 0.89 -11.01 -18.09
N ASP A 374 1.13 -11.37 -16.84
CA ASP A 374 0.27 -11.01 -15.73
C ASP A 374 0.82 -9.77 -15.00
N ILE A 375 0.08 -8.66 -15.10
CA ILE A 375 0.48 -7.39 -14.51
C ILE A 375 0.10 -7.27 -13.02
N GLY A 376 -0.52 -8.31 -12.46
CA GLY A 376 -0.98 -8.38 -11.08
C GLY A 376 -2.04 -7.33 -10.76
N GLY A 377 -2.08 -6.94 -9.48
CA GLY A 377 -3.00 -5.94 -8.96
C GLY A 377 -2.28 -4.66 -8.52
N GLY A 378 -2.75 -4.09 -7.41
CA GLY A 378 -2.18 -2.88 -6.82
C GLY A 378 -2.96 -1.60 -7.09
N PHE A 379 -3.94 -1.65 -8.00
CA PHE A 379 -4.80 -0.54 -8.36
C PHE A 379 -5.39 0.13 -7.11
N PRO A 380 -5.10 1.43 -6.89
CA PRO A 380 -5.43 2.10 -5.64
C PRO A 380 -6.90 2.50 -5.59
N VAL A 381 -7.43 2.63 -4.37
CA VAL A 381 -8.72 3.28 -4.10
C VAL A 381 -8.51 4.44 -3.14
N ALA A 382 -9.34 5.47 -3.22
CA ALA A 382 -9.18 6.63 -2.36
C ALA A 382 -9.79 6.37 -0.97
N TYR A 383 -8.95 6.34 0.07
CA TYR A 383 -9.37 6.27 1.47
C TYR A 383 -9.22 7.64 2.15
N ASP A 384 -7.97 8.04 2.44
CA ASP A 384 -7.61 9.25 3.17
C ASP A 384 -6.92 10.31 2.29
N ARG A 385 -6.71 10.01 1.01
CA ARG A 385 -5.98 10.86 0.06
C ARG A 385 -6.45 10.61 -1.38
N PRO A 386 -6.25 11.59 -2.28
CA PRO A 386 -6.42 11.35 -3.71
C PRO A 386 -5.48 10.25 -4.21
N VAL A 387 -5.93 9.52 -5.22
CA VAL A 387 -5.14 8.50 -5.93
C VAL A 387 -5.27 8.73 -7.44
N PRO A 388 -4.32 8.26 -8.26
CA PRO A 388 -4.48 8.30 -9.71
C PRO A 388 -5.75 7.57 -10.16
N SER A 389 -6.38 8.06 -11.22
CA SER A 389 -7.53 7.36 -11.80
C SER A 389 -7.07 6.07 -12.48
N ILE A 390 -8.00 5.11 -12.63
CA ILE A 390 -7.68 3.85 -13.30
C ILE A 390 -7.33 4.08 -14.77
N GLU A 391 -7.95 5.06 -15.41
CA GLU A 391 -7.68 5.46 -16.79
C GLU A 391 -6.25 6.00 -16.95
N ALA A 392 -5.75 6.77 -15.99
CA ALA A 392 -4.38 7.29 -16.03
C ALA A 392 -3.35 6.16 -15.90
N ILE A 393 -3.57 5.22 -14.98
CA ILE A 393 -2.71 4.02 -14.83
C ILE A 393 -2.76 3.17 -16.10
N ALA A 394 -3.98 2.89 -16.59
CA ALA A 394 -4.19 2.05 -17.75
C ALA A 394 -3.60 2.66 -19.03
N ALA A 395 -3.72 3.98 -19.24
CA ALA A 395 -3.12 4.66 -20.38
C ALA A 395 -1.59 4.50 -20.40
N ALA A 396 -0.93 4.62 -19.24
CA ALA A 396 0.51 4.46 -19.12
C ALA A 396 0.97 3.01 -19.40
N ILE A 397 0.21 2.02 -18.93
CA ILE A 397 0.46 0.60 -19.19
C ILE A 397 0.20 0.26 -20.68
N THR A 398 -0.93 0.74 -21.22
CA THR A 398 -1.35 0.48 -22.61
C THR A 398 -0.31 0.97 -23.59
N ALA A 399 0.27 2.15 -23.38
CA ALA A 399 1.30 2.71 -24.25
C ALA A 399 2.54 1.80 -24.41
N LEU A 400 2.85 0.97 -23.40
CA LEU A 400 3.96 0.00 -23.45
C LEU A 400 3.56 -1.34 -24.07
N LEU A 401 2.29 -1.74 -23.91
CA LEU A 401 1.77 -3.03 -24.35
C LEU A 401 1.22 -3.00 -25.78
N GLU A 402 0.72 -1.85 -26.26
CA GLU A 402 0.04 -1.70 -27.55
C GLU A 402 0.77 -2.38 -28.73
N PRO A 403 2.10 -2.26 -28.89
CA PRO A 403 2.81 -2.93 -29.98
C PRO A 403 2.78 -4.47 -29.92
N ARG A 404 2.52 -5.04 -28.74
CA ARG A 404 2.59 -6.47 -28.44
C ARG A 404 1.22 -7.13 -28.23
N LEU A 405 0.15 -6.36 -28.00
CA LEU A 405 -1.21 -6.87 -27.71
C LEU A 405 -1.71 -7.96 -28.69
N PRO A 406 -1.43 -7.93 -30.01
CA PRO A 406 -1.88 -8.99 -30.92
C PRO A 406 -1.28 -10.38 -30.66
N ARG A 407 -0.19 -10.46 -29.88
CA ARG A 407 0.56 -11.70 -29.61
C ARG A 407 0.69 -12.00 -28.11
N LEU A 408 0.25 -11.08 -27.26
CA LEU A 408 0.45 -11.14 -25.82
C LEU A 408 -0.91 -11.14 -25.11
N ARG A 409 -1.23 -12.25 -24.46
CA ARG A 409 -2.32 -12.38 -23.50
C ARG A 409 -1.97 -11.60 -22.23
N ILE A 410 -2.83 -10.69 -21.82
CA ILE A 410 -2.64 -9.89 -20.61
C ILE A 410 -3.61 -10.36 -19.54
N ILE A 411 -3.09 -10.61 -18.34
CA ILE A 411 -3.89 -10.90 -17.15
C ILE A 411 -3.70 -9.74 -16.17
N ALA A 412 -4.75 -9.37 -15.44
CA ALA A 412 -4.68 -8.47 -14.30
C ALA A 412 -5.39 -9.10 -13.09
N GLU A 413 -4.84 -8.91 -11.89
CA GLU A 413 -5.30 -9.50 -10.64
C GLU A 413 -5.87 -8.45 -9.64
N PRO A 414 -6.92 -7.69 -9.98
CA PRO A 414 -7.46 -6.68 -9.08
C PRO A 414 -8.17 -7.33 -7.89
N GLY A 415 -7.82 -6.90 -6.68
CA GLY A 415 -8.57 -7.22 -5.46
C GLY A 415 -9.25 -5.99 -4.88
N ARG A 416 -8.43 -5.10 -4.29
CA ARG A 416 -8.88 -3.89 -3.59
C ARG A 416 -9.76 -2.99 -4.45
N PHE A 417 -9.37 -2.76 -5.71
CA PHE A 417 -10.10 -1.88 -6.62
C PHE A 417 -11.55 -2.32 -6.87
N LEU A 418 -11.81 -3.63 -6.93
CA LEU A 418 -13.15 -4.17 -7.19
C LEU A 418 -14.00 -4.25 -5.91
N ALA A 419 -13.37 -4.49 -4.76
CA ALA A 419 -14.10 -4.82 -3.53
C ALA A 419 -14.21 -3.67 -2.52
N ALA A 420 -13.22 -2.77 -2.44
CA ALA A 420 -13.11 -1.84 -1.32
C ALA A 420 -14.33 -0.92 -1.16
N ASP A 421 -14.73 -0.23 -2.22
CA ASP A 421 -15.88 0.71 -2.18
C ASP A 421 -17.23 0.01 -2.06
N ALA A 422 -17.27 -1.31 -2.25
CA ALA A 422 -18.51 -2.07 -2.26
C ALA A 422 -19.02 -2.41 -0.87
N MET A 423 -18.32 -2.06 0.22
CA MET A 423 -18.86 -2.23 1.58
C MET A 423 -18.78 -0.95 2.40
N THR A 424 -19.83 -0.75 3.20
CA THR A 424 -19.90 0.32 4.20
C THR A 424 -20.16 -0.28 5.57
N LEU A 425 -19.29 0.02 6.53
CA LEU A 425 -19.45 -0.35 7.93
C LEU A 425 -20.31 0.68 8.65
N VAL A 426 -21.25 0.21 9.47
CA VAL A 426 -21.99 1.06 10.41
C VAL A 426 -21.74 0.54 11.82
N CYS A 427 -21.14 1.40 12.65
CA CYS A 427 -20.89 1.15 14.07
C CYS A 427 -21.74 2.06 14.95
N SER A 428 -21.97 1.65 16.19
CA SER A 428 -22.48 2.53 17.25
C SER A 428 -21.36 2.95 18.18
N VAL A 429 -21.43 4.17 18.69
CA VAL A 429 -20.74 4.54 19.92
C VAL A 429 -21.42 3.81 21.09
N VAL A 430 -20.69 2.95 21.77
CA VAL A 430 -21.15 2.19 22.94
C VAL A 430 -20.90 2.98 24.23
N GLY A 431 -19.82 3.73 24.28
CA GLY A 431 -19.44 4.48 25.47
C GLY A 431 -18.58 5.69 25.14
N THR A 432 -18.54 6.63 26.08
CA THR A 432 -17.75 7.86 25.97
C THR A 432 -16.88 8.01 27.21
N ALA A 433 -15.71 8.62 27.06
CA ALA A 433 -14.86 9.00 28.18
C ALA A 433 -14.11 10.30 27.87
N GLU A 434 -13.65 10.98 28.90
CA GLU A 434 -12.67 12.05 28.77
C GLU A 434 -11.34 11.58 29.36
N ARG A 435 -10.26 11.66 28.57
CA ARG A 435 -8.92 11.30 29.03
C ARG A 435 -7.95 12.38 28.58
N GLU A 436 -7.19 12.91 29.53
CA GLU A 436 -6.20 13.97 29.26
C GLU A 436 -6.81 15.19 28.53
N GLY A 437 -8.07 15.54 28.86
CA GLY A 437 -8.80 16.63 28.20
C GLY A 437 -9.21 16.35 26.75
N ARG A 438 -9.16 15.09 26.30
CA ARG A 438 -9.62 14.65 24.97
C ARG A 438 -10.84 13.73 25.10
N PRO A 439 -11.87 13.91 24.26
CA PRO A 439 -12.97 12.96 24.14
C PRO A 439 -12.51 11.63 23.53
N TRP A 440 -13.00 10.54 24.10
CA TRP A 440 -12.85 9.16 23.63
C TRP A 440 -14.24 8.59 23.37
N TYR A 441 -14.40 7.97 22.21
CA TYR A 441 -15.63 7.29 21.81
C TYR A 441 -15.30 5.83 21.48
N TYR A 442 -15.96 4.92 22.19
CA TYR A 442 -15.75 3.48 22.06
C TYR A 442 -16.81 2.91 21.13
N LEU A 443 -16.39 2.32 20.02
CA LEU A 443 -17.25 1.70 19.01
C LEU A 443 -17.52 0.24 19.37
N ASP A 444 -18.60 -0.32 18.80
CA ASP A 444 -18.92 -1.74 18.85
C ASP A 444 -18.16 -2.60 17.82
N ASP A 445 -17.24 -2.00 17.05
CA ASP A 445 -16.27 -2.68 16.19
C ASP A 445 -14.91 -1.96 16.30
N GLY A 446 -13.81 -2.67 16.03
CA GLY A 446 -12.46 -2.21 16.32
C GLY A 446 -11.41 -2.80 15.41
N VAL A 447 -10.14 -2.61 15.77
CA VAL A 447 -8.98 -3.05 14.97
C VAL A 447 -8.76 -4.56 15.00
N HIS A 448 -9.41 -5.28 15.90
CA HIS A 448 -9.47 -6.75 15.87
C HIS A 448 -10.64 -7.27 15.01
N GLY A 449 -11.62 -6.41 14.72
CA GLY A 449 -12.76 -6.68 13.85
C GLY A 449 -12.58 -6.07 12.46
N SER A 450 -13.57 -5.31 11.99
CA SER A 450 -13.60 -4.77 10.62
C SER A 450 -12.52 -3.73 10.33
N TYR A 451 -11.99 -3.05 11.36
CA TYR A 451 -10.89 -2.08 11.20
C TYR A 451 -9.49 -2.72 11.28
N SER A 452 -9.39 -4.04 11.10
CA SER A 452 -8.12 -4.80 11.04
C SER A 452 -7.08 -4.20 10.08
N ASN A 453 -7.53 -3.62 8.97
CA ASN A 453 -6.69 -2.93 7.99
C ASN A 453 -5.92 -1.73 8.58
N VAL A 454 -6.41 -1.10 9.64
CA VAL A 454 -5.72 0.00 10.32
C VAL A 454 -4.38 -0.48 10.89
N LEU A 455 -4.36 -1.65 11.54
CA LEU A 455 -3.14 -2.23 12.08
C LEU A 455 -2.30 -2.92 11.00
N GLN A 456 -2.94 -3.75 10.18
CA GLN A 456 -2.22 -4.62 9.24
C GLN A 456 -1.68 -3.85 8.04
N GLU A 457 -2.45 -2.90 7.52
CA GLU A 457 -2.14 -2.20 6.26
C GLU A 457 -1.78 -0.72 6.47
N ARG A 458 -1.98 -0.19 7.69
CA ARG A 458 -1.90 1.24 7.98
C ARG A 458 -2.78 2.08 7.05
N ILE A 459 -3.93 1.53 6.69
CA ILE A 459 -4.96 2.21 5.90
C ILE A 459 -5.98 2.79 6.85
N ARG A 460 -6.29 4.07 6.69
CA ARG A 460 -7.30 4.78 7.48
C ARG A 460 -8.57 4.90 6.64
N PRO A 461 -9.60 4.06 6.86
CA PRO A 461 -10.84 4.22 6.13
C PRO A 461 -11.52 5.54 6.47
N PRO A 462 -12.33 6.11 5.56
CA PRO A 462 -13.16 7.26 5.91
C PRO A 462 -14.06 6.90 7.10
N MET A 463 -14.14 7.79 8.07
CA MET A 463 -15.04 7.68 9.23
C MET A 463 -15.90 8.93 9.22
N ARG A 464 -17.19 8.75 8.93
CA ARG A 464 -18.15 9.85 8.79
C ARG A 464 -19.10 9.84 10.00
N PRO A 465 -18.87 10.71 11.01
CA PRO A 465 -19.81 10.87 12.12
C PRO A 465 -21.06 11.62 11.67
N PRO A 466 -22.10 11.72 12.53
CA PRO A 466 -23.18 12.68 12.38
C PRO A 466 -22.62 14.11 12.27
N VAL A 467 -23.25 14.99 11.50
CA VAL A 467 -22.72 16.35 11.24
C VAL A 467 -23.50 17.39 12.06
N TRP A 468 -23.11 17.59 13.32
CA TRP A 468 -23.66 18.64 14.19
C TRP A 468 -22.64 19.10 15.23
N GLY A 469 -22.73 20.34 15.72
CA GLY A 469 -21.83 20.84 16.77
C GLY A 469 -20.40 21.21 16.31
N SER A 470 -19.57 21.64 17.27
CA SER A 470 -18.18 22.04 17.01
C SER A 470 -17.24 20.83 17.03
N LEU A 471 -16.38 20.71 16.01
CA LEU A 471 -15.41 19.61 15.93
C LEU A 471 -14.26 19.79 16.93
N ALA A 472 -13.89 18.72 17.61
CA ALA A 472 -12.75 18.64 18.52
C ALA A 472 -11.86 17.42 18.21
N PRO A 473 -10.53 17.52 18.39
CA PRO A 473 -9.63 16.36 18.32
C PRO A 473 -10.05 15.29 19.33
N SER A 474 -10.38 14.11 18.83
CA SER A 474 -10.98 13.01 19.59
C SER A 474 -10.30 11.68 19.24
N VAL A 475 -10.58 10.66 20.05
CA VAL A 475 -10.10 9.28 19.86
C VAL A 475 -11.29 8.36 19.59
N LEU A 476 -11.20 7.54 18.54
CA LEU A 476 -12.08 6.40 18.30
C LEU A 476 -11.35 5.11 18.69
N ALA A 477 -11.93 4.37 19.61
CA ALA A 477 -11.42 3.09 20.08
C ALA A 477 -12.43 1.97 19.80
N GLY A 478 -11.96 0.75 19.66
CA GLY A 478 -12.82 -0.42 19.51
C GLY A 478 -13.28 -0.99 20.86
N PRO A 479 -14.03 -2.10 20.83
CA PRO A 479 -14.69 -2.68 21.99
C PRO A 479 -13.80 -3.60 22.84
N THR A 480 -12.57 -3.88 22.40
CA THR A 480 -11.74 -4.89 23.06
C THR A 480 -11.06 -4.36 24.32
N CYS A 481 -10.63 -5.26 25.20
CA CYS A 481 -9.81 -4.91 26.36
C CYS A 481 -8.33 -4.62 26.03
N ASP A 482 -7.95 -4.62 24.75
CA ASP A 482 -6.57 -4.40 24.32
C ASP A 482 -6.32 -2.91 24.06
N SER A 483 -5.27 -2.37 24.69
CA SER A 483 -4.88 -0.97 24.54
C SER A 483 -4.50 -0.57 23.09
N ILE A 484 -4.17 -1.54 22.23
CA ILE A 484 -3.90 -1.27 20.81
C ILE A 484 -5.18 -1.01 20.00
N ASP A 485 -6.36 -1.26 20.57
CA ASP A 485 -7.66 -1.12 19.90
C ASP A 485 -8.12 0.33 19.78
N VAL A 486 -7.30 1.09 19.07
CA VAL A 486 -7.51 2.50 18.73
C VAL A 486 -7.61 2.58 17.21
N VAL A 487 -8.83 2.83 16.73
CA VAL A 487 -9.14 2.95 15.30
C VAL A 487 -8.61 4.27 14.74
N ALA A 488 -8.74 5.35 15.50
CA ALA A 488 -8.23 6.67 15.11
C ALA A 488 -7.86 7.52 16.32
N ASP A 489 -6.66 8.10 16.32
CA ASP A 489 -6.22 9.12 17.27
C ASP A 489 -6.07 10.48 16.58
N GLY A 490 -6.64 11.52 17.20
CA GLY A 490 -6.59 12.89 16.72
C GLY A 490 -7.58 13.19 15.58
N ILE A 491 -8.62 12.38 15.41
CA ILE A 491 -9.67 12.64 14.43
C ILE A 491 -10.58 13.79 14.91
N LEU A 492 -10.93 14.70 14.01
CA LEU A 492 -11.85 15.80 14.33
C LEU A 492 -13.28 15.27 14.30
N LEU A 493 -13.91 15.18 15.47
CA LEU A 493 -15.28 14.71 15.63
C LEU A 493 -16.10 15.74 16.38
N PRO A 494 -17.42 15.82 16.12
CA PRO A 494 -18.30 16.53 17.01
C PRO A 494 -18.43 15.81 18.36
N PRO A 495 -19.08 16.41 19.37
CA PRO A 495 -19.54 15.67 20.54
C PRO A 495 -20.41 14.50 20.07
N LEU A 496 -20.06 13.28 20.51
CA LEU A 496 -20.87 12.08 20.26
C LEU A 496 -21.37 11.52 21.58
N GLU A 497 -22.53 10.87 21.54
CA GLU A 497 -23.14 10.17 22.67
C GLU A 497 -23.26 8.68 22.39
N ALA A 498 -23.45 7.88 23.45
CA ALA A 498 -23.74 6.47 23.29
C ALA A 498 -25.04 6.29 22.46
N GLY A 499 -24.96 5.47 21.41
CA GLY A 499 -26.02 5.30 20.42
C GLY A 499 -25.76 6.03 19.10
N ASP A 500 -24.90 7.04 19.06
CA ASP A 500 -24.55 7.71 17.80
C ASP A 500 -23.91 6.75 16.80
N ARG A 501 -24.18 6.98 15.51
CA ARG A 501 -23.73 6.10 14.43
C ARG A 501 -22.51 6.67 13.72
N VAL A 502 -21.47 5.87 13.58
CA VAL A 502 -20.31 6.17 12.73
C VAL A 502 -20.40 5.34 11.46
N VAL A 503 -20.41 6.01 10.30
CA VAL A 503 -20.51 5.35 9.00
C VAL A 503 -19.14 5.38 8.32
N SER A 504 -18.59 4.21 8.05
CA SER A 504 -17.29 4.03 7.39
C SER A 504 -17.46 3.39 6.02
N PRO A 505 -17.46 4.17 4.92
CA PRO A 505 -17.43 3.63 3.56
C PRO A 505 -16.05 3.03 3.23
N THR A 506 -15.96 2.38 2.06
CA THR A 506 -14.72 1.80 1.54
C THR A 506 -14.14 0.71 2.44
N MET A 507 -15.01 -0.13 3.03
CA MET A 507 -14.66 -1.17 4.00
C MET A 507 -14.70 -2.58 3.40
N GLY A 508 -14.65 -2.72 2.08
CA GLY A 508 -14.91 -4.00 1.42
C GLY A 508 -13.68 -4.81 1.02
N ALA A 509 -12.47 -4.36 1.32
CA ALA A 509 -11.24 -5.08 0.97
C ALA A 509 -10.28 -5.13 2.16
N TYR A 510 -9.80 -6.34 2.50
CA TYR A 510 -8.82 -6.57 3.56
C TYR A 510 -9.24 -6.08 4.95
N THR A 511 -10.54 -6.13 5.21
CA THR A 511 -11.20 -5.76 6.47
C THR A 511 -11.71 -7.03 7.16
N ALA A 512 -12.91 -7.49 6.81
CA ALA A 512 -13.55 -8.67 7.40
C ALA A 512 -12.72 -9.95 7.24
N VAL A 513 -11.96 -10.08 6.15
CA VAL A 513 -11.10 -11.25 5.86
C VAL A 513 -9.93 -11.40 6.82
N THR A 514 -9.55 -10.33 7.51
CA THR A 514 -8.43 -10.30 8.46
C THR A 514 -8.88 -9.95 9.88
N ALA A 515 -10.18 -9.81 10.09
CA ALA A 515 -10.81 -9.76 11.40
C ALA A 515 -10.60 -11.09 12.13
N ASN A 516 -10.60 -11.03 13.46
CA ASN A 516 -10.42 -12.19 14.31
C ASN A 516 -11.37 -12.13 15.52
N GLY A 517 -11.62 -13.28 16.15
CA GLY A 517 -12.55 -13.39 17.29
C GLY A 517 -11.93 -13.03 18.65
N PHE A 518 -10.99 -12.09 18.71
CA PHE A 518 -10.36 -11.68 19.97
C PHE A 518 -11.40 -11.21 21.00
N ASN A 519 -11.16 -11.51 22.28
CA ASN A 519 -12.14 -11.40 23.37
C ASN A 519 -13.45 -12.18 23.18
N GLY A 520 -13.50 -13.13 22.24
CA GLY A 520 -14.73 -13.88 21.94
C GLY A 520 -15.79 -13.04 21.23
N ILE A 521 -15.42 -11.87 20.69
CA ILE A 521 -16.34 -11.02 19.93
C ILE A 521 -16.64 -11.70 18.59
N ALA A 522 -17.93 -11.79 18.26
CA ALA A 522 -18.37 -12.41 17.02
C ALA A 522 -17.93 -11.57 15.80
N PRO A 523 -17.61 -12.22 14.65
CA PRO A 523 -17.34 -11.50 13.42
C PRO A 523 -18.50 -10.59 13.02
N THR A 524 -18.19 -9.37 12.55
CA THR A 524 -19.18 -8.41 12.06
C THR A 524 -19.98 -9.00 10.91
N ALA A 525 -21.31 -8.95 11.03
CA ALA A 525 -22.20 -9.51 10.02
C ALA A 525 -22.09 -8.73 8.71
N ILE A 526 -22.02 -9.46 7.58
CA ILE A 526 -22.05 -8.89 6.24
C ILE A 526 -23.46 -9.07 5.67
N VAL A 527 -24.12 -7.97 5.33
CA VAL A 527 -25.45 -7.96 4.73
C VAL A 527 -25.36 -7.42 3.31
N ALA A 528 -25.56 -8.30 2.33
CA ALA A 528 -25.67 -7.91 0.93
C ALA A 528 -26.99 -7.17 0.69
N LEU A 529 -26.90 -5.92 0.23
CA LEU A 529 -28.05 -5.13 -0.17
C LEU A 529 -28.59 -5.62 -1.53
N PRO A 530 -29.92 -5.57 -1.74
CA PRO A 530 -30.48 -5.88 -3.04
C PRO A 530 -29.88 -4.99 -4.13
N ALA A 531 -29.51 -5.59 -5.26
CA ALA A 531 -29.08 -4.84 -6.44
C ALA A 531 -30.18 -3.85 -6.86
N VAL A 532 -29.84 -2.57 -6.89
CA VAL A 532 -30.65 -1.51 -7.49
C VAL A 532 -30.54 -1.68 -9.00
N ARG A 533 -31.36 -2.57 -9.58
CA ARG A 533 -31.37 -2.87 -11.01
C ARG A 533 -31.22 -1.61 -11.88
N ARG A 534 -30.00 -1.37 -12.37
CA ARG A 534 -29.66 -0.66 -13.59
C ARG A 534 -28.46 -1.34 -14.25
N LEU A 535 -28.65 -2.60 -14.63
CA LEU A 535 -27.75 -3.27 -15.56
C LEU A 535 -28.54 -3.48 -16.85
N ASN A 536 -28.20 -2.69 -17.86
CA ASN A 536 -28.55 -3.03 -19.24
C ASN A 536 -28.04 -4.45 -19.48
N ALA A 537 -28.93 -5.33 -19.93
CA ALA A 537 -28.62 -6.71 -20.23
C ALA A 537 -27.51 -6.77 -21.31
N VAL A 538 -26.26 -6.96 -20.89
CA VAL A 538 -25.22 -7.42 -21.80
C VAL A 538 -25.36 -8.93 -21.86
N ARG A 539 -26.08 -9.39 -22.88
CA ARG A 539 -26.05 -10.80 -23.30
C ARG A 539 -24.58 -11.15 -23.58
N PRO A 540 -24.06 -12.30 -23.12
CA PRO A 540 -22.72 -12.73 -23.54
C PRO A 540 -22.66 -12.78 -25.07
N PRO A 541 -21.52 -12.40 -25.70
CA PRO A 541 -21.36 -12.56 -27.14
C PRO A 541 -21.54 -14.04 -27.47
N ALA A 542 -22.41 -14.31 -28.45
CA ALA A 542 -22.58 -15.67 -28.97
C ALA A 542 -21.22 -16.18 -29.47
N PRO A 543 -20.90 -17.47 -29.29
CA PRO A 543 -19.68 -18.04 -29.83
C PRO A 543 -19.63 -17.79 -31.34
N THR A 544 -18.59 -17.12 -31.78
CA THR A 544 -18.25 -16.98 -33.20
C THR A 544 -17.96 -18.36 -33.75
N VAL A 545 -18.96 -18.98 -34.38
CA VAL A 545 -18.76 -20.15 -35.21
C VAL A 545 -17.92 -19.71 -36.39
N GLY A 546 -16.61 -19.92 -36.26
CA GLY A 546 -15.66 -19.76 -37.35
C GLY A 546 -16.10 -20.64 -38.52
N ASN A 547 -16.10 -20.04 -39.71
CA ASN A 547 -16.27 -20.70 -41.00
C ASN A 547 -15.28 -21.87 -41.14
N ARG A 548 -15.65 -23.06 -40.66
CA ARG A 548 -15.05 -24.30 -41.11
C ARG A 548 -15.82 -24.76 -42.34
N ARG A 549 -15.14 -24.74 -43.49
CA ARG A 549 -15.61 -25.39 -44.72
C ARG A 549 -16.07 -26.82 -44.39
N PRO A 550 -17.23 -27.27 -44.88
CA PRO A 550 -17.66 -28.64 -44.66
C PRO A 550 -16.66 -29.60 -45.34
N LEU A 551 -16.14 -30.53 -44.55
CA LEU A 551 -15.45 -31.71 -45.05
C LEU A 551 -16.40 -32.46 -45.97
N SER A 552 -15.93 -32.72 -47.19
CA SER A 552 -16.58 -33.51 -48.22
C SER A 552 -17.05 -34.86 -47.66
N ALA A 553 -18.31 -35.18 -47.94
CA ALA A 553 -18.92 -36.46 -47.65
C ALA A 553 -18.10 -37.61 -48.26
N LEU A 554 -17.71 -38.57 -47.43
CA LEU A 554 -17.28 -39.90 -47.86
C LEU A 554 -18.52 -40.68 -48.33
N PRO A 555 -18.49 -41.37 -49.48
CA PRO A 555 -19.61 -42.14 -49.97
C PRO A 555 -19.82 -43.42 -49.11
N GLN A 556 -21.07 -43.64 -48.74
CA GLN A 556 -21.55 -44.86 -48.08
C GLN A 556 -21.27 -46.08 -48.98
N ARG A 557 -20.59 -47.09 -48.42
CA ARG A 557 -20.51 -48.42 -49.04
C ARG A 557 -21.88 -49.08 -48.97
N ALA A 558 -22.36 -49.50 -50.13
CA ALA A 558 -23.52 -50.35 -50.28
C ALA A 558 -23.28 -51.71 -49.61
N ALA A 559 -24.30 -52.20 -48.92
CA ALA A 559 -24.42 -53.59 -48.52
C ALA A 559 -24.84 -54.42 -49.74
N GLU A 560 -24.08 -55.46 -50.07
CA GLU A 560 -24.54 -56.55 -50.94
C GLU A 560 -25.20 -57.65 -50.09
N PRO A 561 -26.25 -58.31 -50.60
CA PRO A 561 -26.89 -59.42 -49.91
C PRO A 561 -26.19 -60.75 -50.20
N SER A 562 -26.15 -61.59 -49.16
CA SER A 562 -26.04 -63.05 -49.15
C SER A 562 -26.02 -63.79 -50.50
N THR A 563 -24.88 -64.42 -50.82
CA THR A 563 -24.70 -65.89 -51.02
C THR A 563 -23.24 -66.25 -50.87
#